data_AF-A0A151GRB9-F1
#
_entry.id   AF-A0A151GRB9-F1
#
_cell.length_a   1.000
_cell.length_b   1.000
_cell.length_c   1.000
_cell.angle_alpha   90.00
_cell.angle_beta   90.00
_cell.angle_gamma   90.00
#
_symmetry.space_group_name_H-M   'P 1'
#
loop_
_entity.id
_entity.type
_entity.pdbx_description
1 polymer ?
#
loop_
_entity_poly.entity_id
_entity_poly.type
_entity_poly.pdbx_seq_one_letter_code
_entity_poly.pdbx_strand_id
1 'polypeptide(L)'
;MRFQALQILLLGYVASTVASTKCLTSSPELYCSEDTPHSVEYCEEKLAKQRDMISCQRSKNPGFSETINIDVYIHVIANETHGHLDNQTLSRHISRINRDFTASNIAFKIKGVDKIVRSWPIGFDNTHDMIMKSGIQRKGDMSALNIFFLAHIDDPLKNHVLGWSSMPWWAMQESIRDVGSDGIFIHSETVPTSLNITAKKDESDTTTHEIGHWLGLFHPWDNTLPDCSGPGDGIDDTPAMTRNNIKGALGPDSCPDLAGMDPVDNFMVYTHNSGENKFTPQQIERMRAMWFQYRAPDNGTSSLCKTA
;
A
#
# COMPACT_ATOMS: atom_id res chain seq x y z
N MET A 1 52.69 -58.83 -22.34
CA MET A 1 51.26 -58.52 -22.13
C MET A 1 51.08 -57.94 -20.74
N ARG A 2 50.72 -56.66 -20.62
CA ARG A 2 49.66 -56.13 -19.74
C ARG A 2 49.63 -54.60 -19.88
N PHE A 3 48.44 -54.13 -20.19
CA PHE A 3 48.07 -52.79 -20.60
C PHE A 3 48.08 -51.78 -19.44
N GLN A 4 48.48 -50.54 -19.73
CA GLN A 4 48.27 -49.37 -18.90
C GLN A 4 46.78 -49.02 -18.87
N ALA A 5 46.21 -48.84 -17.68
CA ALA A 5 44.86 -48.31 -17.51
C ALA A 5 44.94 -46.83 -17.13
N LEU A 6 44.51 -45.98 -18.06
CA LEU A 6 44.35 -44.54 -17.90
C LEU A 6 43.03 -44.30 -17.14
N GLN A 7 43.09 -43.83 -15.89
CA GLN A 7 41.91 -43.36 -15.17
C GLN A 7 41.54 -41.96 -15.66
N ILE A 8 40.45 -41.88 -16.43
CA ILE A 8 39.81 -40.61 -16.80
C ILE A 8 38.86 -40.23 -15.66
N LEU A 9 39.25 -39.22 -14.87
CA LEU A 9 38.34 -38.54 -13.95
C LEU A 9 37.35 -37.68 -14.77
N LEU A 10 36.11 -38.13 -14.88
CA LEU A 10 34.99 -37.28 -15.31
C LEU A 10 34.64 -36.33 -14.15
N LEU A 11 35.09 -35.09 -14.23
CA LEU A 11 34.51 -33.97 -13.49
C LEU A 11 33.15 -33.66 -14.11
N GLY A 12 32.09 -34.17 -13.50
CA GLY A 12 30.71 -33.80 -13.83
C GLY A 12 30.48 -32.33 -13.49
N TYR A 13 30.43 -31.48 -14.51
CA TYR A 13 29.88 -30.13 -14.38
C TYR A 13 28.38 -30.27 -14.15
N VAL A 14 27.93 -30.14 -12.89
CA VAL A 14 26.53 -29.86 -12.61
C VAL A 14 26.32 -28.40 -12.98
N ALA A 15 25.85 -28.16 -14.20
CA ALA A 15 25.32 -26.85 -14.56
C ALA A 15 24.07 -26.64 -13.72
N SER A 16 24.20 -25.87 -12.63
CA SER A 16 23.06 -25.32 -11.92
C SER A 16 22.35 -24.39 -12.89
N THR A 17 21.28 -24.87 -13.53
CA THR A 17 20.37 -24.02 -14.28
C THR A 17 19.65 -23.15 -13.27
N VAL A 18 20.19 -21.96 -13.01
CA VAL A 18 19.41 -20.88 -12.41
C VAL A 18 18.33 -20.60 -13.46
N ALA A 19 17.11 -21.07 -13.20
CA ALA A 19 15.97 -20.68 -13.99
C ALA A 19 15.92 -19.14 -13.90
N SER A 20 16.23 -18.49 -15.03
CA SER A 20 16.00 -17.06 -15.18
C SER A 20 14.48 -16.88 -15.06
N THR A 21 13.99 -16.53 -13.88
CA THR A 21 12.60 -16.11 -13.67
C THR A 21 12.37 -14.97 -14.66
N LYS A 22 11.65 -15.25 -15.75
CA LYS A 22 11.27 -14.21 -16.70
C LYS A 22 10.34 -13.26 -15.93
N CYS A 23 10.84 -12.07 -15.68
CA CYS A 23 10.03 -10.98 -15.14
C CYS A 23 8.81 -10.80 -16.02
N LEU A 24 7.63 -10.61 -15.41
CA LEU A 24 6.37 -10.44 -16.13
C LEU A 24 6.53 -9.34 -17.19
N THR A 25 6.18 -9.69 -18.43
CA THR A 25 6.39 -8.91 -19.65
C THR A 25 5.25 -7.92 -19.96
N SER A 26 4.26 -7.88 -19.07
CA SER A 26 3.19 -6.91 -19.11
C SER A 26 2.79 -6.67 -17.68
N SER A 27 2.51 -5.41 -17.35
CA SER A 27 1.94 -5.06 -16.04
C SER A 27 0.55 -5.66 -15.97
N PRO A 28 0.35 -6.81 -15.30
CA PRO A 28 -0.95 -7.43 -15.29
C PRO A 28 -1.85 -6.53 -14.43
N GLU A 29 -3.14 -6.47 -14.73
CA GLU A 29 -4.13 -6.09 -13.73
C GLU A 29 -4.04 -7.15 -12.61
N LEU A 30 -3.23 -6.85 -11.59
CA LEU A 30 -2.93 -7.69 -10.44
C LEU A 30 -3.92 -7.38 -9.31
N TYR A 31 -5.20 -7.26 -9.63
CA TYR A 31 -6.21 -6.87 -8.67
C TYR A 31 -7.03 -8.07 -8.23
N CYS A 32 -7.13 -8.24 -6.91
CA CYS A 32 -8.11 -9.03 -6.20
C CYS A 32 -8.43 -8.29 -4.89
N SER A 33 -9.33 -7.31 -4.93
CA SER A 33 -9.83 -6.70 -3.70
C SER A 33 -11.34 -6.52 -3.70
N GLU A 34 -11.84 -6.06 -2.55
CA GLU A 34 -13.21 -6.20 -2.10
C GLU A 34 -14.27 -5.57 -3.00
N ASP A 35 -13.91 -4.56 -3.81
CA ASP A 35 -14.86 -3.79 -4.63
C ASP A 35 -15.45 -4.60 -5.79
N THR A 36 -14.90 -5.79 -6.11
CA THR A 36 -15.46 -6.69 -7.12
C THR A 36 -15.43 -8.14 -6.63
N PRO A 37 -16.58 -8.83 -6.54
CA PRO A 37 -16.61 -10.25 -6.19
C PRO A 37 -15.84 -11.06 -7.23
N HIS A 38 -14.70 -11.58 -6.82
CA HIS A 38 -13.87 -12.49 -7.60
C HIS A 38 -13.95 -13.89 -6.99
N SER A 39 -13.76 -14.92 -7.83
CA SER A 39 -13.61 -16.28 -7.30
C SER A 39 -12.27 -16.41 -6.57
N VAL A 40 -12.18 -17.35 -5.63
CA VAL A 40 -10.93 -17.65 -4.92
C VAL A 40 -9.81 -17.99 -5.91
N GLU A 41 -10.11 -18.79 -6.94
CA GLU A 41 -9.14 -19.17 -7.97
C GLU A 41 -8.61 -17.96 -8.75
N TYR A 42 -9.48 -16.99 -9.04
CA TYR A 42 -9.05 -15.75 -9.69
C TYR A 42 -8.09 -14.97 -8.80
N CYS A 43 -8.43 -14.82 -7.51
CA CYS A 43 -7.57 -14.10 -6.56
C CYS A 43 -6.21 -14.80 -6.39
N GLU A 44 -6.21 -16.13 -6.28
CA GLU A 44 -4.99 -16.94 -6.23
C GLU A 44 -4.11 -16.74 -7.46
N GLU A 45 -4.69 -16.74 -8.67
CA GLU A 45 -3.95 -16.53 -9.91
C GLU A 45 -3.29 -15.14 -9.94
N LYS A 46 -4.00 -14.09 -9.51
CA LYS A 46 -3.47 -12.72 -9.48
C LYS A 46 -2.39 -12.55 -8.43
N LEU A 47 -2.59 -13.08 -7.23
CA LEU A 47 -1.58 -13.03 -6.16
C LEU A 47 -0.34 -13.86 -6.52
N ALA A 48 -0.48 -14.99 -7.21
CA ALA A 48 0.66 -15.75 -7.73
C ALA A 48 1.51 -14.89 -8.69
N LYS A 49 0.87 -14.17 -9.62
CA LYS A 49 1.58 -13.23 -10.51
C LYS A 49 2.24 -12.08 -9.74
N GLN A 50 1.62 -11.59 -8.66
CA GLN A 50 2.27 -10.60 -7.77
C GLN A 50 3.52 -11.17 -7.10
N ARG A 51 3.47 -12.41 -6.58
CA ARG A 51 4.64 -13.08 -5.98
C ARG A 51 5.78 -13.24 -6.99
N ASP A 52 5.47 -13.64 -8.22
CA ASP A 52 6.47 -13.73 -9.30
C ASP A 52 7.11 -12.37 -9.60
N MET A 53 6.31 -11.30 -9.64
CA MET A 53 6.79 -9.93 -9.80
C MET A 53 7.71 -9.51 -8.64
N ILE A 54 7.30 -9.75 -7.39
CA ILE A 54 8.11 -9.43 -6.20
C ILE A 54 9.44 -10.17 -6.24
N SER A 55 9.43 -11.48 -6.55
CA SER A 55 10.63 -12.30 -6.70
C SER A 55 11.57 -11.77 -7.78
N CYS A 56 11.02 -11.37 -8.93
CA CYS A 56 11.79 -10.71 -9.97
C CYS A 56 12.39 -9.38 -9.48
N GLN A 57 11.61 -8.50 -8.85
CA GLN A 57 12.09 -7.22 -8.33
C GLN A 57 13.21 -7.40 -7.30
N ARG A 58 13.08 -8.39 -6.42
CA ARG A 58 14.13 -8.77 -5.46
C ARG A 58 15.41 -9.24 -6.15
N SER A 59 15.31 -9.97 -7.27
CA SER A 59 16.48 -10.40 -8.04
C SER A 59 17.24 -9.23 -8.67
N LYS A 60 16.53 -8.13 -8.99
CA LYS A 60 17.11 -6.93 -9.60
C LYS A 60 17.59 -5.90 -8.58
N ASN A 61 16.97 -5.88 -7.40
CA ASN A 61 17.31 -4.99 -6.29
C ASN A 61 17.61 -5.80 -5.01
N PRO A 62 18.76 -6.53 -4.96
CA PRO A 62 19.07 -7.41 -3.85
C PRO A 62 19.07 -6.67 -2.51
N GLY A 63 18.22 -7.11 -1.59
CA GLY A 63 18.14 -6.55 -0.24
C GLY A 63 17.50 -5.17 -0.16
N PHE A 64 16.95 -4.63 -1.26
CA PHE A 64 16.11 -3.43 -1.21
C PHE A 64 16.77 -2.29 -0.40
N SER A 65 18.08 -2.14 -0.55
CA SER A 65 18.91 -1.38 0.39
C SER A 65 18.87 0.13 0.21
N GLU A 66 18.44 0.61 -0.96
CA GLU A 66 18.34 2.04 -1.22
C GLU A 66 17.15 2.67 -0.49
N THR A 67 17.35 3.85 0.08
CA THR A 67 16.25 4.61 0.66
C THR A 67 15.35 5.14 -0.46
N ILE A 68 14.08 4.74 -0.43
CA ILE A 68 13.08 5.30 -1.34
C ILE A 68 12.68 6.67 -0.79
N ASN A 69 12.90 7.73 -1.57
CA ASN A 69 12.52 9.09 -1.19
C ASN A 69 11.31 9.53 -2.00
N ILE A 70 10.18 9.71 -1.34
CA ILE A 70 8.91 10.08 -1.94
C ILE A 70 8.67 11.57 -1.69
N ASP A 71 8.60 12.32 -2.79
CA ASP A 71 8.17 13.71 -2.79
C ASP A 71 6.66 13.77 -2.47
N VAL A 72 6.27 14.58 -1.49
CA VAL A 72 4.90 14.69 -0.99
C VAL A 72 4.32 16.07 -1.29
N TYR A 73 3.16 16.10 -1.94
CA TYR A 73 2.34 17.29 -2.11
C TYR A 73 1.08 17.17 -1.27
N ILE A 74 0.84 18.16 -0.42
CA ILE A 74 -0.29 18.15 0.51
C ILE A 74 -1.34 19.15 0.03
N HIS A 75 -2.59 18.71 -0.02
CA HIS A 75 -3.74 19.51 -0.42
C HIS A 75 -4.76 19.52 0.72
N VAL A 76 -4.93 20.65 1.40
CA VAL A 76 -5.92 20.81 2.47
C VAL A 76 -7.16 21.47 1.91
N ILE A 77 -8.27 20.74 1.92
CA ILE A 77 -9.57 21.17 1.43
C ILE A 77 -10.50 21.30 2.64
N ALA A 78 -10.50 22.49 3.23
CA ALA A 78 -11.30 22.84 4.40
C ALA A 78 -12.64 23.46 3.99
N ASN A 79 -13.61 23.46 4.92
CA ASN A 79 -14.77 24.33 4.85
C ASN A 79 -14.57 25.53 5.80
N GLU A 80 -15.60 26.34 6.04
CA GLU A 80 -15.48 27.55 6.89
C GLU A 80 -15.20 27.25 8.37
N THR A 81 -15.43 26.02 8.82
CA THR A 81 -15.43 25.63 10.25
C THR A 81 -14.58 24.38 10.55
N HIS A 82 -14.37 23.49 9.58
CA HIS A 82 -13.73 22.19 9.75
C HIS A 82 -12.64 21.94 8.69
N GLY A 83 -11.70 21.05 9.04
CA GLY A 83 -10.63 20.56 8.16
C GLY A 83 -9.44 21.48 7.95
N HIS A 84 -9.29 22.51 8.78
CA HIS A 84 -8.10 23.35 8.78
C HIS A 84 -6.92 22.64 9.44
N LEU A 85 -5.82 22.48 8.69
CA LEU A 85 -4.55 21.97 9.20
C LEU A 85 -3.45 23.02 8.97
N ASP A 86 -2.76 23.43 10.03
CA ASP A 86 -1.63 24.36 9.93
C ASP A 86 -0.34 23.66 9.46
N ASN A 87 0.67 24.43 9.03
CA ASN A 87 1.91 23.85 8.50
C ASN A 87 2.72 23.06 9.56
N GLN A 88 2.58 23.43 10.83
CA GLN A 88 3.29 22.75 11.92
C GLN A 88 2.69 21.36 12.16
N THR A 89 1.36 21.26 12.14
CA THR A 89 0.58 20.03 12.22
C THR A 89 0.93 19.11 11.06
N LEU A 90 0.91 19.62 9.82
CA LEU A 90 1.31 18.84 8.63
C LEU A 90 2.75 18.33 8.73
N SER A 91 3.69 19.17 9.19
CA SER A 91 5.09 18.77 9.34
C SER A 91 5.28 17.69 10.41
N ARG A 92 4.57 17.79 11.54
CA ARG A 92 4.58 16.76 12.59
C ARG A 92 3.96 15.46 12.10
N HIS A 93 2.89 15.54 11.32
CA HIS A 93 2.22 14.38 10.74
C HIS A 93 3.14 13.61 9.78
N ILE A 94 3.80 14.30 8.84
CA ILE A 94 4.81 13.67 7.98
C ILE A 94 6.00 13.13 8.78
N SER A 95 6.36 13.77 9.90
CA SER A 95 7.40 13.24 10.79
C SER A 95 6.96 11.95 11.50
N ARG A 96 5.66 11.78 11.80
CA ARG A 96 5.11 10.52 12.33
C ARG A 96 5.13 9.43 11.26
N ILE A 97 4.64 9.73 10.05
CA ILE A 97 4.66 8.80 8.92
C ILE A 97 6.10 8.31 8.65
N ASN A 98 7.09 9.19 8.64
CA ASN A 98 8.49 8.76 8.49
C ASN A 98 8.97 7.79 9.58
N ARG A 99 8.45 7.88 10.83
CA ARG A 99 8.75 6.90 11.88
C ARG A 99 8.10 5.56 11.57
N ASP A 100 6.82 5.57 11.20
CA ASP A 100 6.06 4.35 10.88
C ASP A 100 6.69 3.57 9.70
N PHE A 101 7.28 4.28 8.73
CA PHE A 101 7.97 3.71 7.56
C PHE A 101 9.49 3.55 7.74
N THR A 102 10.05 3.75 8.94
CA THR A 102 11.51 3.63 9.16
C THR A 102 12.01 2.22 8.83
N ALA A 103 11.26 1.17 9.22
CA ALA A 103 11.63 -0.22 8.96
C ALA A 103 11.61 -0.58 7.45
N SER A 104 10.80 0.11 6.65
CA SER A 104 10.71 -0.12 5.21
C SER A 104 11.75 0.65 4.40
N ASN A 105 12.55 1.51 5.05
CA ASN A 105 13.53 2.38 4.40
C ASN A 105 12.87 3.24 3.29
N ILE A 106 11.68 3.75 3.59
CA ILE A 106 10.90 4.68 2.75
C ILE A 106 10.75 5.98 3.53
N ALA A 107 11.11 7.10 2.90
CA ALA A 107 11.07 8.42 3.50
C ALA A 107 10.20 9.37 2.67
N PHE A 108 9.51 10.26 3.36
CA PHE A 108 8.53 11.19 2.79
C PHE A 108 8.96 12.64 3.04
N LYS A 109 9.01 13.44 1.98
CA LYS A 109 9.46 14.84 2.02
C LYS A 109 8.42 15.79 1.45
N ILE A 110 7.96 16.74 2.25
CA ILE A 110 7.03 17.78 1.77
C ILE A 110 7.71 18.64 0.70
N LYS A 111 7.04 18.79 -0.45
CA LYS A 111 7.45 19.64 -1.58
C LYS A 111 6.52 20.82 -1.83
N GLY A 112 5.26 20.70 -1.44
CA GLY A 112 4.29 21.79 -1.56
C GLY A 112 3.09 21.54 -0.68
N VAL A 113 2.46 22.63 -0.25
CA VAL A 113 1.20 22.61 0.49
C VAL A 113 0.25 23.60 -0.16
N ASP A 114 -0.88 23.11 -0.64
CA ASP A 114 -2.02 23.92 -1.08
C ASP A 114 -3.09 23.89 0.01
N LYS A 115 -3.71 25.04 0.29
CA LYS A 115 -4.83 25.12 1.24
C LYS A 115 -5.94 25.93 0.62
N ILE A 116 -7.12 25.35 0.56
CA ILE A 116 -8.32 26.01 0.06
C ILE A 116 -9.45 25.88 1.07
N VAL A 117 -10.30 26.90 1.10
CA VAL A 117 -11.56 26.90 1.85
C VAL A 117 -12.70 26.93 0.85
N ARG A 118 -13.66 26.02 1.02
CA ARG A 118 -14.75 25.80 0.07
C ARG A 118 -16.08 25.68 0.82
N SER A 119 -17.05 26.51 0.44
CA SER A 119 -18.43 26.53 0.95
C SER A 119 -19.31 25.61 0.10
N TRP A 120 -19.18 24.29 0.20
CA TRP A 120 -20.02 23.35 -0.56
C TRP A 120 -20.79 22.43 0.38
N PRO A 121 -22.05 22.07 0.05
CA PRO A 121 -22.79 21.06 0.80
C PRO A 121 -22.04 19.73 0.72
N ILE A 122 -21.79 19.17 1.90
CA ILE A 122 -21.00 17.98 2.15
C ILE A 122 -21.91 16.77 1.86
N GLY A 123 -21.61 16.10 0.76
CA GLY A 123 -22.36 14.98 0.21
C GLY A 123 -22.08 14.86 -1.28
N PHE A 124 -20.91 14.35 -1.63
CA PHE A 124 -20.60 13.95 -3.01
C PHE A 124 -20.35 12.45 -3.04
N ASP A 125 -21.03 11.77 -3.96
CA ASP A 125 -21.12 10.29 -4.09
C ASP A 125 -19.79 9.59 -4.42
N ASN A 126 -18.65 10.30 -4.44
CA ASN A 126 -17.29 9.74 -4.41
C ASN A 126 -16.23 10.84 -4.23
N THR A 127 -15.09 10.46 -3.66
CA THR A 127 -13.88 11.30 -3.46
C THR A 127 -13.36 11.91 -4.77
N HIS A 128 -13.56 11.24 -5.90
CA HIS A 128 -13.15 11.71 -7.23
C HIS A 128 -13.86 13.01 -7.65
N ASP A 129 -15.19 13.07 -7.52
CA ASP A 129 -15.99 14.25 -7.85
C ASP A 129 -15.60 15.44 -6.96
N MET A 130 -15.25 15.21 -5.70
CA MET A 130 -14.77 16.25 -4.78
C MET A 130 -13.48 16.92 -5.28
N ILE A 131 -12.50 16.14 -5.76
CA ILE A 131 -11.24 16.68 -6.29
C ILE A 131 -11.51 17.52 -7.53
N MET A 132 -12.24 16.94 -8.48
CA MET A 132 -12.56 17.58 -9.75
C MET A 132 -13.27 18.92 -9.53
N LYS A 133 -14.20 18.98 -8.57
CA LYS A 133 -14.90 20.22 -8.19
C LYS A 133 -14.05 21.17 -7.35
N SER A 134 -13.10 20.68 -6.55
CA SER A 134 -12.20 21.53 -5.76
C SER A 134 -11.33 22.43 -6.64
N GLY A 135 -11.02 21.95 -7.86
CA GLY A 135 -10.10 22.55 -8.80
C GLY A 135 -8.62 22.31 -8.48
N ILE A 136 -8.31 21.55 -7.42
CA ILE A 136 -6.95 21.11 -7.10
C ILE A 136 -6.62 19.90 -7.95
N GLN A 137 -5.42 19.91 -8.53
CA GLN A 137 -4.87 18.80 -9.30
C GLN A 137 -3.66 18.20 -8.58
N ARG A 138 -3.43 16.91 -8.82
CA ARG A 138 -2.18 16.22 -8.51
C ARG A 138 -0.96 17.03 -8.96
N LYS A 139 0.12 17.00 -8.18
CA LYS A 139 1.41 17.60 -8.51
C LYS A 139 2.51 16.53 -8.56
N GLY A 140 3.52 16.77 -9.39
CA GLY A 140 4.64 15.84 -9.62
C GLY A 140 4.33 14.76 -10.68
N ASP A 141 5.25 13.83 -10.86
CA ASP A 141 5.04 12.61 -11.66
C ASP A 141 4.42 11.50 -10.80
N MET A 142 4.37 10.26 -11.30
CA MET A 142 3.78 9.13 -10.56
C MET A 142 4.64 8.61 -9.39
N SER A 143 5.84 9.15 -9.22
CA SER A 143 6.67 8.90 -8.04
C SER A 143 6.31 9.84 -6.87
N ALA A 144 5.54 10.92 -7.13
CA ALA A 144 5.13 11.85 -6.10
C ALA A 144 3.81 11.44 -5.43
N LEU A 145 3.80 11.36 -4.10
CA LEU A 145 2.59 11.11 -3.32
C LEU A 145 1.80 12.42 -3.14
N ASN A 146 0.52 12.39 -3.49
CA ASN A 146 -0.41 13.49 -3.23
C ASN A 146 -1.35 13.09 -2.10
N ILE A 147 -1.41 13.91 -1.04
CA ILE A 147 -2.25 13.69 0.14
C ILE A 147 -3.31 14.78 0.19
N PHE A 148 -4.57 14.39 0.05
CA PHE A 148 -5.73 15.27 0.11
C PHE A 148 -6.39 15.16 1.47
N PHE A 149 -6.23 16.18 2.31
CA PHE A 149 -6.96 16.27 3.58
C PHE A 149 -8.30 16.95 3.36
N LEU A 150 -9.37 16.24 3.69
CA LEU A 150 -10.75 16.67 3.45
C LEU A 150 -11.43 16.98 4.78
N ALA A 151 -12.18 18.07 4.85
CA ALA A 151 -13.00 18.41 6.02
C ALA A 151 -14.09 17.35 6.33
N HIS A 152 -14.50 16.59 5.31
CA HIS A 152 -15.44 15.49 5.44
C HIS A 152 -15.18 14.46 4.34
N ILE A 153 -15.46 13.19 4.62
CA ILE A 153 -15.50 12.11 3.64
C ILE A 153 -16.87 11.43 3.81
N ASP A 154 -17.76 11.62 2.84
CA ASP A 154 -19.03 10.92 2.80
C ASP A 154 -18.85 9.57 2.08
N ASP A 155 -19.32 8.50 2.73
CA ASP A 155 -19.66 7.26 2.05
C ASP A 155 -21.16 7.30 1.73
N PRO A 156 -21.59 7.10 0.47
CA PRO A 156 -23.00 6.96 0.13
C PRO A 156 -23.71 5.83 0.89
N LEU A 157 -22.97 4.88 1.49
CA LEU A 157 -23.49 3.83 2.38
C LEU A 157 -23.54 4.24 3.87
N LYS A 158 -23.24 5.50 4.20
CA LYS A 158 -23.24 6.09 5.57
C LYS A 158 -22.26 5.44 6.56
N ASN A 159 -21.23 4.74 6.09
CA ASN A 159 -20.14 4.32 6.98
C ASN A 159 -19.14 5.46 7.14
N HIS A 160 -18.61 5.65 8.35
CA HIS A 160 -17.53 6.59 8.59
C HIS A 160 -16.25 6.09 7.89
N VAL A 161 -15.97 6.60 6.69
CA VAL A 161 -14.71 6.36 5.96
C VAL A 161 -13.69 7.37 6.44
N LEU A 162 -12.56 6.89 6.98
CA LEU A 162 -11.48 7.73 7.51
C LEU A 162 -10.46 8.10 6.42
N GLY A 163 -10.31 7.23 5.42
CA GLY A 163 -9.43 7.47 4.29
C GLY A 163 -9.74 6.59 3.09
N TRP A 164 -9.11 6.92 1.97
CA TRP A 164 -9.13 6.12 0.75
C TRP A 164 -7.81 6.31 0.00
N SER A 165 -7.38 5.29 -0.72
CA SER A 165 -6.15 5.31 -1.51
C SER A 165 -6.36 4.79 -2.92
N SER A 166 -5.65 5.37 -3.88
CA SER A 166 -5.40 4.70 -5.15
C SER A 166 -4.48 3.50 -4.98
N MET A 167 -4.65 2.47 -5.80
CA MET A 167 -3.70 1.36 -5.91
C MET A 167 -2.60 1.64 -6.95
N PRO A 168 -1.38 1.08 -6.79
CA PRO A 168 -0.25 1.40 -7.67
C PRO A 168 -0.47 1.02 -9.13
N TRP A 169 -1.21 -0.06 -9.43
CA TRP A 169 -1.51 -0.44 -10.81
C TRP A 169 -2.55 0.47 -11.49
N TRP A 170 -3.36 1.21 -10.73
CA TRP A 170 -4.26 2.21 -11.32
C TRP A 170 -3.49 3.37 -11.96
N ALA A 171 -2.27 3.65 -11.50
CA ALA A 171 -1.39 4.64 -12.12
C ALA A 171 -0.97 4.27 -13.57
N MET A 172 -1.25 3.04 -14.02
CA MET A 172 -0.97 2.59 -15.38
C MET A 172 -2.18 2.67 -16.32
N GLN A 173 -3.38 2.93 -15.80
CA GLN A 173 -4.58 3.07 -16.63
C GLN A 173 -4.67 4.51 -17.16
N GLU A 174 -4.64 4.71 -18.49
CA GLU A 174 -4.65 6.04 -19.11
C GLU A 174 -5.82 6.91 -18.63
N SER A 175 -7.01 6.33 -18.47
CA SER A 175 -8.21 7.00 -17.95
C SER A 175 -8.06 7.51 -16.52
N ILE A 176 -7.16 6.93 -15.72
CA ILE A 176 -6.88 7.32 -14.33
C ILE A 176 -5.68 8.28 -14.25
N ARG A 177 -4.71 8.14 -15.15
CA ARG A 177 -3.52 9.02 -15.24
C ARG A 177 -3.90 10.48 -15.48
N ASP A 178 -4.94 10.73 -16.26
CA ASP A 178 -5.36 12.07 -16.70
C ASP A 178 -6.33 12.79 -15.74
N VAL A 179 -6.97 12.09 -14.81
CA VAL A 179 -8.08 12.64 -14.01
C VAL A 179 -7.75 12.93 -12.55
N GLY A 180 -6.46 12.87 -12.15
CA GLY A 180 -6.03 13.31 -10.82
C GLY A 180 -6.46 12.41 -9.65
N SER A 181 -6.84 11.16 -9.92
CA SER A 181 -7.29 10.21 -8.90
C SER A 181 -6.18 9.44 -8.18
N ASP A 182 -4.91 9.53 -8.62
CA ASP A 182 -3.79 8.91 -7.91
C ASP A 182 -3.34 9.75 -6.71
N GLY A 183 -3.33 9.13 -5.54
CA GLY A 183 -3.03 9.75 -4.26
C GLY A 183 -3.84 9.10 -3.14
N ILE A 184 -3.79 9.73 -1.97
CA ILE A 184 -4.57 9.32 -0.80
C ILE A 184 -5.44 10.47 -0.30
N PHE A 185 -6.57 10.11 0.29
CA PHE A 185 -7.62 11.01 0.71
C PHE A 185 -7.90 10.71 2.15
N ILE A 186 -7.76 11.72 3.00
CA ILE A 186 -7.73 11.53 4.45
C ILE A 186 -8.75 12.47 5.08
N HIS A 187 -9.58 11.93 5.95
CA HIS A 187 -10.46 12.73 6.78
C HIS A 187 -9.58 13.55 7.73
N SER A 188 -9.56 14.86 7.56
CA SER A 188 -8.61 15.77 8.21
C SER A 188 -8.65 15.70 9.74
N GLU A 189 -9.78 15.32 10.35
CA GLU A 189 -9.91 15.18 11.81
C GLU A 189 -9.16 13.97 12.38
N THR A 190 -8.74 13.03 11.53
CA THR A 190 -7.86 11.91 11.93
C THR A 190 -6.43 12.37 12.22
N VAL A 191 -6.06 13.57 11.77
CA VAL A 191 -4.72 14.14 11.98
C VAL A 191 -4.65 14.81 13.36
N PRO A 192 -3.78 14.35 14.27
CA PRO A 192 -3.66 14.97 15.59
C PRO A 192 -3.19 16.42 15.51
N THR A 193 -3.94 17.32 16.15
CA THR A 193 -3.61 18.75 16.23
C THR A 193 -3.33 19.18 17.66
N SER A 194 -2.75 20.37 17.85
CA SER A 194 -2.52 20.93 19.20
C SER A 194 -3.81 21.25 19.96
N LEU A 195 -4.92 21.46 19.23
CA LEU A 195 -6.26 21.76 19.77
C LEU A 195 -7.09 20.50 19.99
N ASN A 196 -6.75 19.41 19.31
CA ASN A 196 -7.38 18.10 19.43
C ASN A 196 -6.28 17.04 19.57
N ILE A 197 -5.55 17.09 20.70
CA ILE A 197 -4.52 16.09 21.06
C ILE A 197 -5.15 14.69 21.19
N THR A 198 -6.48 14.66 21.39
CA THR A 198 -7.33 13.47 21.43
C THR A 198 -8.04 13.17 20.12
N ALA A 199 -7.70 13.81 18.98
CA ALA A 199 -8.02 13.23 17.67
C ALA A 199 -7.56 11.79 17.78
N LYS A 200 -8.53 10.88 17.83
CA LYS A 200 -8.44 9.68 18.68
C LYS A 200 -7.10 9.04 18.38
N LYS A 201 -6.27 8.78 19.39
CA LYS A 201 -4.95 8.13 19.21
C LYS A 201 -5.07 6.93 18.23
N ASP A 202 -6.24 6.30 18.31
CA ASP A 202 -6.85 5.25 17.50
C ASP A 202 -6.99 5.50 15.98
N GLU A 203 -7.10 6.75 15.52
CA GLU A 203 -7.31 7.13 14.11
C GLU A 203 -6.06 7.79 13.49
N SER A 204 -4.99 8.01 14.28
CA SER A 204 -3.79 8.72 13.82
C SER A 204 -2.96 7.97 12.76
N ASP A 205 -3.22 6.67 12.60
CA ASP A 205 -2.52 5.81 11.66
C ASP A 205 -3.23 5.72 10.30
N THR A 206 -4.40 6.36 10.12
CA THR A 206 -5.15 6.33 8.85
C THR A 206 -4.28 6.73 7.65
N THR A 207 -3.45 7.77 7.78
CA THR A 207 -2.56 8.14 6.67
C THR A 207 -1.50 7.08 6.39
N THR A 208 -0.96 6.43 7.41
CA THR A 208 0.00 5.33 7.27
C THR A 208 -0.64 4.13 6.58
N HIS A 209 -1.88 3.79 6.96
CA HIS A 209 -2.70 2.76 6.34
C HIS A 209 -2.95 3.03 4.84
N GLU A 210 -3.42 4.23 4.50
CA GLU A 210 -3.67 4.59 3.10
C GLU A 210 -2.39 4.62 2.26
N ILE A 211 -1.25 5.04 2.84
CA ILE A 211 0.05 4.94 2.13
C ILE A 211 0.42 3.47 1.88
N GLY A 212 0.08 2.55 2.79
CA GLY A 212 0.23 1.11 2.59
C GLY A 212 -0.51 0.63 1.33
N HIS A 213 -1.77 1.04 1.16
CA HIS A 213 -2.53 0.78 -0.07
C HIS A 213 -1.91 1.45 -1.31
N TRP A 214 -1.47 2.71 -1.19
CA TRP A 214 -0.79 3.41 -2.30
C TRP A 214 0.47 2.68 -2.77
N LEU A 215 1.13 1.96 -1.85
CA LEU A 215 2.26 1.07 -2.09
C LEU A 215 1.86 -0.39 -2.33
N GLY A 216 0.57 -0.69 -2.47
CA GLY A 216 0.04 -1.96 -2.96
C GLY A 216 -0.21 -3.04 -1.91
N LEU A 217 -0.36 -2.68 -0.64
CA LEU A 217 -0.84 -3.59 0.40
C LEU A 217 -2.37 -3.73 0.35
N PHE A 218 -2.84 -4.94 0.66
CA PHE A 218 -4.26 -5.25 0.87
C PHE A 218 -4.54 -5.29 2.38
N HIS A 219 -5.81 -5.30 2.75
CA HIS A 219 -6.17 -5.66 4.13
C HIS A 219 -5.92 -7.15 4.37
N PRO A 220 -5.49 -7.58 5.58
CA PRO A 220 -5.25 -8.99 5.87
C PRO A 220 -6.43 -9.92 5.60
N TRP A 221 -7.65 -9.42 5.76
CA TRP A 221 -8.88 -10.17 5.50
C TRP A 221 -9.33 -10.14 4.05
N ASP A 222 -8.70 -9.33 3.18
CA ASP A 222 -9.05 -9.31 1.76
C ASP A 222 -8.95 -10.72 1.22
N ASN A 223 -9.94 -11.16 0.44
CA ASN A 223 -9.98 -12.50 -0.14
C ASN A 223 -9.99 -13.67 0.88
N THR A 224 -10.22 -13.41 2.17
CA THR A 224 -10.44 -14.47 3.18
C THR A 224 -11.94 -14.70 3.34
N LEU A 225 -12.38 -15.93 3.09
CA LEU A 225 -13.77 -16.36 3.26
C LEU A 225 -14.09 -16.58 4.75
N PRO A 226 -15.38 -16.61 5.14
CA PRO A 226 -15.79 -16.80 6.54
C PRO A 226 -15.31 -18.11 7.19
N ASP A 227 -14.95 -19.11 6.39
CA ASP A 227 -14.37 -20.38 6.84
C ASP A 227 -12.83 -20.37 6.87
N CYS A 228 -12.22 -19.18 6.79
CA CYS A 228 -10.77 -18.96 6.73
C CYS A 228 -10.08 -19.54 5.50
N SER A 229 -10.83 -19.93 4.47
CA SER A 229 -10.28 -20.29 3.17
C SER A 229 -10.01 -19.05 2.30
N GLY A 230 -9.27 -19.24 1.21
CA GLY A 230 -8.86 -18.16 0.32
C GLY A 230 -7.44 -17.65 0.59
N PRO A 231 -6.91 -16.77 -0.29
CA PRO A 231 -5.49 -16.44 -0.27
C PRO A 231 -5.12 -15.26 0.66
N GLY A 232 -6.09 -14.64 1.33
CA GLY A 232 -5.85 -13.46 2.16
C GLY A 232 -5.31 -12.26 1.39
N ASP A 233 -4.51 -11.44 2.06
CA ASP A 233 -3.75 -10.34 1.44
C ASP A 233 -2.65 -10.83 0.48
N GLY A 234 -2.39 -12.15 0.44
CA GLY A 234 -1.36 -12.78 -0.37
C GLY A 234 0.06 -12.63 0.19
N ILE A 235 0.21 -12.35 1.49
CA ILE A 235 1.48 -12.14 2.17
C ILE A 235 1.68 -13.23 3.23
N ASP A 236 2.69 -14.08 3.07
CA ASP A 236 2.80 -15.33 3.82
C ASP A 236 3.08 -15.13 5.34
N ASP A 237 3.60 -13.97 5.75
CA ASP A 237 3.85 -13.65 7.17
C ASP A 237 2.77 -12.78 7.83
N THR A 238 1.67 -12.52 7.12
CA THR A 238 0.44 -11.98 7.69
C THR A 238 -0.47 -13.15 8.08
N PRO A 239 -0.75 -13.38 9.38
CA PRO A 239 -1.72 -14.38 9.80
C PRO A 239 -3.10 -14.17 9.16
N ALA A 240 -3.77 -15.27 8.83
CA ALA A 240 -5.11 -15.23 8.25
C ALA A 240 -6.11 -14.61 9.23
N MET A 241 -7.00 -13.77 8.70
CA MET A 241 -8.00 -13.05 9.48
C MET A 241 -9.27 -12.91 8.67
N THR A 242 -10.44 -13.05 9.30
CA THR A 242 -11.73 -12.76 8.65
C THR A 242 -12.22 -11.35 8.96
N ARG A 243 -13.17 -10.86 8.15
CA ARG A 243 -13.82 -9.56 8.36
C ARG A 243 -14.50 -9.40 9.73
N ASN A 244 -14.82 -10.51 10.41
CA ASN A 244 -15.56 -10.50 11.67
C ASN A 244 -14.80 -9.83 12.82
N ASN A 245 -13.46 -9.70 12.73
CA ASN A 245 -12.63 -9.16 13.82
C ASN A 245 -11.89 -7.86 13.47
N ILE A 246 -12.23 -7.18 12.37
CA ILE A 246 -11.45 -6.03 11.84
C ILE A 246 -11.41 -4.82 12.77
N LYS A 247 -12.36 -4.67 13.72
CA LYS A 247 -12.45 -3.51 14.62
C LYS A 247 -11.91 -3.75 16.03
N GLY A 248 -11.30 -4.91 16.29
CA GLY A 248 -10.32 -5.02 17.37
C GLY A 248 -10.79 -4.69 18.79
N ALA A 249 -11.80 -5.37 19.30
CA ALA A 249 -11.59 -5.84 20.66
C ALA A 249 -10.53 -6.96 20.58
N LEU A 250 -9.74 -7.19 21.63
CA LEU A 250 -8.93 -8.41 21.77
C LEU A 250 -9.89 -9.62 21.83
N GLY A 251 -10.42 -9.99 20.67
CA GLY A 251 -11.36 -11.06 20.46
C GLY A 251 -10.63 -12.40 20.31
N PRO A 252 -11.37 -13.52 20.31
CA PRO A 252 -10.79 -14.78 19.90
C PRO A 252 -10.24 -14.66 18.48
N ASP A 253 -9.15 -15.36 18.23
CA ASP A 253 -8.59 -15.51 16.89
C ASP A 253 -9.67 -15.93 15.91
N SER A 254 -9.82 -15.20 14.82
CA SER A 254 -10.90 -15.45 13.86
C SER A 254 -10.63 -16.69 13.01
N CYS A 255 -9.37 -17.14 12.92
CA CYS A 255 -8.94 -18.34 12.21
C CYS A 255 -8.09 -19.29 13.09
N PRO A 256 -8.69 -19.86 14.16
CA PRO A 256 -7.95 -20.57 15.22
C PRO A 256 -7.31 -21.90 14.79
N ASP A 257 -7.74 -22.45 13.64
CA ASP A 257 -7.18 -23.67 13.06
C ASP A 257 -5.99 -23.38 12.12
N LEU A 258 -5.69 -22.11 11.85
CA LEU A 258 -4.54 -21.66 11.06
C LEU A 258 -3.42 -21.11 11.96
N ALA A 259 -2.24 -20.92 11.39
CA ALA A 259 -1.08 -20.47 12.15
C ALA A 259 -1.13 -18.95 12.40
N GLY A 260 -0.84 -18.55 13.64
CA GLY A 260 -0.78 -17.16 14.05
C GLY A 260 -2.04 -16.73 14.83
N MET A 261 -2.08 -15.47 15.23
CA MET A 261 -3.28 -14.81 15.76
C MET A 261 -3.64 -13.69 14.79
N ASP A 262 -4.91 -13.30 14.73
CA ASP A 262 -5.34 -12.09 14.02
C ASP A 262 -4.34 -10.92 14.22
N PRO A 263 -3.82 -10.31 13.14
CA PRO A 263 -2.74 -9.33 13.19
C PRO A 263 -3.22 -7.94 13.62
N VAL A 264 -3.81 -7.84 14.82
CA VAL A 264 -4.45 -6.62 15.34
C VAL A 264 -3.49 -5.45 15.63
N ASP A 265 -2.18 -5.68 15.56
CA ASP A 265 -1.12 -4.66 15.63
C ASP A 265 -0.51 -4.33 14.26
N ASN A 266 -1.22 -4.66 13.18
CA ASN A 266 -0.81 -4.35 11.81
C ASN A 266 -1.44 -3.04 11.32
N PHE A 267 -0.66 -2.18 10.67
CA PHE A 267 -1.18 -0.93 10.11
C PHE A 267 -2.31 -1.14 9.09
N MET A 268 -2.37 -2.31 8.45
CA MET A 268 -3.41 -2.66 7.46
C MET A 268 -4.69 -3.21 8.10
N VAL A 269 -4.86 -3.14 9.42
CA VAL A 269 -6.10 -3.53 10.10
C VAL A 269 -6.82 -2.33 10.68
N TYR A 270 -8.16 -2.36 10.69
CA TYR A 270 -9.00 -1.32 11.28
C TYR A 270 -9.06 -1.39 12.82
N THR A 271 -8.12 -2.09 13.45
CA THR A 271 -8.03 -2.26 14.89
C THR A 271 -7.40 -1.04 15.54
N HIS A 272 -7.97 -0.66 16.68
CA HIS A 272 -7.52 0.46 17.48
C HIS A 272 -6.84 -0.07 18.73
N ASN A 273 -5.60 -0.57 18.59
CA ASN A 273 -4.84 -1.00 19.75
C ASN A 273 -4.01 0.14 20.33
N SER A 274 -3.87 0.14 21.66
CA SER A 274 -3.05 1.10 22.41
C SER A 274 -1.53 0.97 22.18
N GLY A 275 -1.10 -0.11 21.52
CA GLY A 275 0.28 -0.43 21.15
C GLY A 275 0.75 0.22 19.85
N GLU A 276 2.01 -0.03 19.48
CA GLU A 276 2.59 0.46 18.21
C GLU A 276 2.26 -0.52 17.08
N ASN A 277 1.50 -0.04 16.09
CA ASN A 277 1.25 -0.80 14.87
C ASN A 277 2.52 -0.94 14.02
N LYS A 278 2.61 -1.98 13.19
CA LYS A 278 3.76 -2.27 12.32
C LYS A 278 3.37 -2.92 11.00
N PHE A 279 4.27 -2.83 10.02
CA PHE A 279 4.24 -3.70 8.84
C PHE A 279 5.05 -4.97 9.07
N THR A 280 4.65 -6.08 8.47
CA THR A 280 5.45 -7.31 8.46
C THR A 280 6.64 -7.21 7.49
N PRO A 281 7.69 -8.03 7.65
CA PRO A 281 8.79 -8.09 6.68
C PRO A 281 8.36 -8.29 5.23
N GLN A 282 7.38 -9.15 4.94
CA GLN A 282 6.93 -9.37 3.56
C GLN A 282 5.97 -8.28 3.06
N GLN A 283 5.21 -7.60 3.95
CA GLN A 283 4.53 -6.35 3.59
C GLN A 283 5.54 -5.29 3.13
N ILE A 284 6.66 -5.15 3.85
CA ILE A 284 7.75 -4.25 3.45
C ILE A 284 8.32 -4.65 2.09
N GLU A 285 8.61 -5.94 1.87
CA GLU A 285 9.11 -6.45 0.59
C GLU A 285 8.16 -6.11 -0.57
N ARG A 286 6.86 -6.35 -0.36
CA ARG A 286 5.81 -6.05 -1.34
C ARG A 286 5.71 -4.56 -1.64
N MET A 287 5.64 -3.69 -0.62
CA MET A 287 5.57 -2.24 -0.82
C MET A 287 6.71 -1.73 -1.69
N ARG A 288 7.92 -2.25 -1.46
CA ARG A 288 9.09 -1.86 -2.22
C ARG A 288 9.08 -2.39 -3.64
N ALA A 289 8.69 -3.65 -3.84
CA ALA A 289 8.53 -4.22 -5.18
C ALA A 289 7.50 -3.44 -6.00
N MET A 290 6.35 -3.11 -5.40
CA MET A 290 5.29 -2.31 -6.02
C MET A 290 5.77 -0.90 -6.38
N TRP A 291 6.56 -0.25 -5.51
CA TRP A 291 7.19 1.04 -5.82
C TRP A 291 8.03 0.94 -7.10
N PHE A 292 8.96 -0.02 -7.19
CA PHE A 292 9.83 -0.15 -8.37
C PHE A 292 9.08 -0.56 -9.63
N GLN A 293 8.02 -1.36 -9.48
CA GLN A 293 7.20 -1.80 -10.60
C GLN A 293 6.33 -0.68 -11.18
N TYR A 294 5.73 0.16 -10.32
CA TYR A 294 4.65 1.05 -10.74
C TYR A 294 4.96 2.54 -10.63
N ARG A 295 5.82 2.95 -9.69
CA ARG A 295 5.95 4.36 -9.28
C ARG A 295 7.34 4.96 -9.50
N ALA A 296 8.39 4.16 -9.31
CA ALA A 296 9.76 4.63 -9.47
C ALA A 296 9.98 5.19 -10.89
N PRO A 297 10.68 6.32 -11.06
CA PRO A 297 11.04 6.83 -12.39
C PRO A 297 11.83 5.79 -13.20
N ASP A 298 11.66 5.82 -14.52
CA ASP A 298 12.35 4.91 -15.44
C ASP A 298 13.80 5.34 -15.64
N ASN A 299 14.68 4.91 -14.73
CA ASN A 299 16.11 5.24 -14.75
C ASN A 299 16.96 4.11 -15.37
N GLY A 300 16.35 3.21 -16.15
CA GLY A 300 17.03 2.11 -16.87
C GLY A 300 17.34 0.86 -16.04
N THR A 301 17.41 0.95 -14.70
CA THR A 301 17.55 -0.20 -13.79
C THR A 301 16.20 -0.76 -13.33
N SER A 302 15.19 0.10 -13.17
CA SER A 302 13.80 -0.22 -12.83
C SER A 302 12.96 -0.72 -14.02
N SER A 303 13.40 -0.45 -15.25
CA SER A 303 12.64 -0.73 -16.48
C SER A 303 12.62 -2.21 -16.87
N LEU A 304 13.51 -3.04 -16.33
CA LEU A 304 13.65 -4.45 -16.73
C LEU A 304 12.44 -5.33 -16.37
N CYS A 305 11.55 -4.84 -15.49
CA CYS A 305 10.30 -5.52 -15.11
C CYS A 305 9.05 -4.78 -15.63
N LYS A 306 9.23 -3.60 -16.22
CA LYS A 306 8.12 -2.77 -16.72
C LYS A 306 7.83 -2.98 -18.20
N THR A 307 8.82 -3.43 -18.98
CA THR A 307 8.75 -3.45 -20.45
C THR A 307 9.40 -4.67 -21.13
N ALA A 308 9.65 -5.77 -20.40
CA ALA A 308 10.13 -7.00 -21.05
C ALA A 308 9.04 -7.65 -21.91
#